data_AF-A0A6J6RHJ6-F1
#
_entry.id   AF-A0A6J6RHJ6-F1
#
_cell.length_a   1.000
_cell.length_b   1.000
_cell.length_c   1.000
_cell.angle_alpha   90.00
_cell.angle_beta   90.00
_cell.angle_gamma   90.00
#
_symmetry.space_group_name_H-M   'P 1'
#
loop_
_entity.id
_entity.type
_entity.pdbx_description
1 polymer ?
#
loop_
_entity_poly.entity_id
_entity_poly.type
_entity_poly.pdbx_seq_one_letter_code
_entity_poly.pdbx_strand_id
1 'polypeptide(L)'
;MPSASTARRCVRPIVLAVTAAIALSSCGSSSPDPAGLTTTTAPASTSTTGTTAANGLPSINSFRESPSNRLPVDTVLIRSGFPFKGRNAVSPHPGAHIVFGTGFEEWPQGGTAPSNYPPIYAVADGIVSSVTDTLAVGEDDRYGINLSIATDGTSVIDFEYSIEPLVKEPSPGFYHTFIAVREGDRVSRGDVIGYMFLPKGSEGAHIHFGLINGATGAFMAPAIFSKETVAEFYGTWKNLGFDSDDGPKNPIPPCIGWKITAEENPLENRAVDCLTYPAASGA
;
A
#
# COMPACT_ATOMS: atom_id res chain seq x y z
N MET A 1 38.16 58.00 17.82
CA MET A 1 37.35 59.19 17.44
C MET A 1 37.75 59.60 16.02
N PRO A 2 36.86 60.05 15.11
CA PRO A 2 35.41 59.86 14.87
C PRO A 2 35.15 58.97 13.61
N SER A 3 34.06 58.22 13.47
CA SER A 3 32.71 58.55 12.92
C SER A 3 32.68 59.09 11.48
N ALA A 4 32.02 58.38 10.54
CA ALA A 4 30.81 58.88 9.85
C ALA A 4 30.24 57.89 8.82
N SER A 5 28.93 57.67 8.95
CA SER A 5 27.97 57.04 8.04
C SER A 5 27.62 57.98 6.87
N THR A 6 27.29 57.46 5.68
CA THR A 6 26.21 58.05 4.85
C THR A 6 25.58 57.04 3.89
N ALA A 7 24.27 57.16 3.74
CA ALA A 7 23.37 56.29 3.00
C ALA A 7 22.81 56.96 1.72
N ARG A 8 22.26 56.10 0.84
CA ARG A 8 21.17 56.28 -0.14
C ARG A 8 21.32 57.32 -1.27
N ARG A 9 20.90 56.90 -2.48
CA ARG A 9 19.77 57.54 -3.19
C ARG A 9 19.13 56.62 -4.24
N CYS A 10 17.81 56.49 -4.12
CA CYS A 10 16.88 55.99 -5.13
C CYS A 10 16.84 56.93 -6.35
N VAL A 11 16.58 56.34 -7.51
CA VAL A 11 16.13 57.05 -8.71
C VAL A 11 14.68 56.65 -9.00
N ARG A 12 13.84 57.66 -9.22
CA ARG A 12 12.53 57.66 -9.91
C ARG A 12 12.70 58.70 -11.02
N PRO A 13 11.99 58.65 -12.18
CA PRO A 13 10.54 58.94 -12.19
C PRO A 13 9.66 58.53 -13.42
N ILE A 14 8.35 58.80 -13.28
CA ILE A 14 7.28 59.15 -14.29
C ILE A 14 6.75 58.00 -15.20
N VAL A 15 5.54 57.45 -14.99
CA VAL A 15 4.13 57.90 -15.19
C VAL A 15 3.65 57.91 -16.65
N LEU A 16 2.67 57.04 -16.96
CA LEU A 16 1.51 57.43 -17.77
C LEU A 16 0.30 56.53 -17.44
N ALA A 17 -0.84 57.15 -17.16
CA ALA A 17 -2.13 56.52 -16.92
C ALA A 17 -2.96 56.56 -18.21
N VAL A 18 -3.66 55.47 -18.53
CA VAL A 18 -4.82 55.48 -19.44
C VAL A 18 -5.91 54.62 -18.79
N THR A 19 -7.06 55.26 -18.56
CA THR A 19 -8.30 54.67 -18.08
C THR A 19 -9.12 54.10 -19.25
N ALA A 20 -9.67 52.90 -19.08
CA ALA A 20 -10.87 52.47 -19.78
C ALA A 20 -11.61 51.42 -18.92
N ALA A 21 -12.88 51.71 -18.61
CA ALA A 21 -13.79 50.85 -17.87
C ALA A 21 -14.51 49.89 -18.83
N ILE A 22 -14.63 48.59 -18.50
CA ILE A 22 -15.66 47.69 -19.05
C ILE A 22 -16.13 46.69 -17.97
N ALA A 23 -17.43 46.41 -18.04
CA ALA A 23 -18.38 45.73 -17.17
C ALA A 23 -18.02 44.34 -16.58
N LEU A 24 -18.70 44.03 -15.46
CA LEU A 24 -18.89 42.68 -14.93
C LEU A 24 -19.60 41.78 -15.95
N SER A 25 -19.09 40.55 -16.10
CA SER A 25 -19.90 39.40 -16.54
C SER A 25 -19.33 38.12 -15.92
N SER A 26 -20.18 37.43 -15.15
CA SER A 26 -19.96 36.08 -14.64
C SER A 26 -20.19 35.06 -15.75
N CYS A 27 -19.25 34.17 -16.00
CA CYS A 27 -19.49 32.85 -16.60
C CYS A 27 -18.39 31.89 -16.14
N GLY A 28 -18.81 30.71 -15.70
CA GLY A 28 -17.93 29.65 -15.23
C GLY A 28 -16.98 29.13 -16.31
N SER A 29 -15.89 28.56 -15.88
CA SER A 29 -14.97 27.81 -16.74
C SER A 29 -14.62 26.52 -16.03
N SER A 30 -15.20 25.44 -16.56
CA SER A 30 -14.86 24.05 -16.32
C SER A 30 -13.37 23.80 -16.56
N SER A 31 -12.72 23.12 -15.62
CA SER A 31 -11.39 22.55 -15.83
C SER A 31 -11.43 21.44 -16.88
N PRO A 32 -10.37 21.28 -17.69
CA PRO A 32 -10.30 20.26 -18.74
C PRO A 32 -9.96 18.89 -18.16
N ASP A 33 -10.69 17.87 -18.63
CA ASP A 33 -10.37 16.45 -18.50
C ASP A 33 -9.01 16.12 -19.16
N PRO A 34 -8.19 15.23 -18.57
CA PRO A 34 -7.10 14.59 -19.30
C PRO A 34 -7.63 13.37 -20.06
N ALA A 35 -7.66 13.49 -21.38
CA ALA A 35 -7.92 12.39 -22.30
C ALA A 35 -6.68 11.49 -22.48
N GLY A 36 -6.91 10.17 -22.43
CA GLY A 36 -6.39 9.24 -23.43
C GLY A 36 -5.12 8.46 -23.10
N LEU A 37 -5.23 7.39 -22.30
CA LEU A 37 -4.26 6.29 -22.34
C LEU A 37 -4.73 5.26 -23.39
N THR A 38 -3.96 5.13 -24.48
CA THR A 38 -4.16 4.15 -25.53
C THR A 38 -3.71 2.77 -25.06
N THR A 39 -4.66 1.87 -24.83
CA THR A 39 -4.40 0.48 -24.45
C THR A 39 -4.02 -0.32 -25.71
N THR A 40 -2.75 -0.67 -25.86
CA THR A 40 -2.34 -1.67 -26.85
C THR A 40 -2.53 -3.05 -26.21
N THR A 41 -3.51 -3.79 -26.69
CA THR A 41 -3.87 -5.14 -26.24
C THR A 41 -2.76 -6.14 -26.59
N ALA A 42 -2.01 -6.61 -25.60
CA ALA A 42 -1.20 -7.82 -25.72
C ALA A 42 -2.12 -9.06 -25.65
N PRO A 43 -1.85 -10.14 -26.39
CA PRO A 43 -2.72 -11.31 -26.41
C PRO A 43 -2.69 -12.02 -25.05
N ALA A 44 -3.88 -12.29 -24.52
CA ALA A 44 -4.08 -13.08 -23.32
C ALA A 44 -3.49 -14.48 -23.51
N SER A 45 -2.39 -14.76 -22.80
CA SER A 45 -1.92 -16.13 -22.62
C SER A 45 -2.87 -16.81 -21.65
N THR A 46 -3.69 -17.70 -22.17
CA THR A 46 -4.65 -18.49 -21.39
C THR A 46 -3.88 -19.56 -20.61
N SER A 47 -3.41 -19.23 -19.40
CA SER A 47 -2.89 -20.22 -18.45
C SER A 47 -4.08 -20.97 -17.84
N THR A 48 -4.40 -22.10 -18.44
CA THR A 48 -5.39 -23.04 -17.88
C THR A 48 -4.74 -23.81 -16.73
N THR A 49 -4.59 -23.18 -15.56
CA THR A 49 -4.06 -23.82 -14.34
C THR A 49 -4.86 -23.46 -13.08
N GLY A 50 -6.16 -23.18 -13.21
CA GLY A 50 -7.00 -22.70 -12.09
C GLY A 50 -7.66 -23.77 -11.21
N THR A 51 -7.52 -25.06 -11.48
CA THR A 51 -8.38 -26.08 -10.82
C THR A 51 -7.69 -26.89 -9.72
N THR A 52 -6.36 -26.86 -9.59
CA THR A 52 -5.65 -27.71 -8.61
C THR A 52 -5.27 -26.99 -7.31
N ALA A 53 -5.25 -25.66 -7.27
CA ALA A 53 -4.84 -24.88 -6.10
C ALA A 53 -5.93 -24.71 -5.02
N ALA A 54 -7.21 -24.83 -5.39
CA ALA A 54 -8.33 -24.71 -4.44
C ALA A 54 -8.47 -25.92 -3.49
N ASN A 55 -7.91 -27.09 -3.86
CA ASN A 55 -7.94 -28.29 -3.04
C ASN A 55 -7.02 -28.13 -1.81
N GLY A 56 -7.59 -27.64 -0.72
CA GLY A 56 -6.94 -27.55 0.59
C GLY A 56 -6.79 -26.14 1.16
N LEU A 57 -7.22 -25.09 0.45
CA LEU A 57 -7.31 -23.75 1.04
C LEU A 57 -8.56 -23.65 1.92
N PRO A 58 -8.49 -22.99 3.10
CA PRO A 58 -9.64 -22.80 3.95
C PRO A 58 -10.63 -21.79 3.34
N SER A 59 -11.86 -21.78 3.86
CA SER A 59 -12.79 -20.68 3.60
C SER A 59 -12.22 -19.38 4.16
N ILE A 60 -12.39 -18.24 3.47
CA ILE A 60 -11.98 -16.92 3.99
C ILE A 60 -12.62 -16.60 5.34
N ASN A 61 -13.81 -17.17 5.60
CA ASN A 61 -14.47 -17.02 6.89
C ASN A 61 -13.78 -17.77 8.05
N SER A 62 -12.84 -18.69 7.79
CA SER A 62 -12.08 -19.36 8.86
C SER A 62 -11.24 -18.39 9.68
N PHE A 63 -10.83 -17.25 9.09
CA PHE A 63 -10.10 -16.22 9.81
C PHE A 63 -10.94 -15.58 10.92
N ARG A 64 -12.27 -15.69 10.91
CA ARG A 64 -13.12 -15.28 12.05
C ARG A 64 -12.81 -16.08 13.30
N GLU A 65 -12.60 -17.37 13.15
CA GLU A 65 -12.34 -18.26 14.28
C GLU A 65 -10.85 -18.31 14.65
N SER A 66 -9.97 -18.22 13.65
CA SER A 66 -8.52 -18.27 13.83
C SER A 66 -7.84 -17.16 13.01
N PRO A 67 -7.92 -15.90 13.48
CA PRO A 67 -7.26 -14.79 12.80
C PRO A 67 -5.74 -14.94 12.78
N SER A 68 -5.11 -14.31 11.80
CA SER A 68 -3.65 -14.18 11.77
C SER A 68 -3.18 -13.19 12.83
N ASN A 69 -2.16 -13.57 13.58
CA ASN A 69 -1.42 -12.69 14.47
C ASN A 69 -0.10 -12.17 13.87
N ARG A 70 0.10 -12.32 12.55
CA ARG A 70 1.35 -12.02 11.86
C ARG A 70 1.15 -10.96 10.78
N LEU A 71 1.61 -9.74 11.02
CA LEU A 71 1.76 -8.73 9.96
C LEU A 71 2.87 -9.11 8.97
N PRO A 72 2.89 -8.51 7.76
CA PRO A 72 3.95 -8.72 6.77
C PRO A 72 5.36 -8.47 7.30
N VAL A 73 5.54 -7.62 8.31
CA VAL A 73 6.83 -7.36 8.97
C VAL A 73 6.66 -7.23 10.48
N ASP A 74 7.76 -7.15 11.21
CA ASP A 74 7.73 -6.81 12.63
C ASP A 74 7.42 -5.32 12.83
N THR A 75 6.53 -5.02 13.77
CA THR A 75 6.00 -3.67 14.02
C THR A 75 7.06 -2.66 14.43
N VAL A 76 8.14 -3.13 15.06
CA VAL A 76 9.31 -2.30 15.40
C VAL A 76 9.98 -1.71 14.15
N LEU A 77 9.81 -2.32 12.98
CA LEU A 77 10.37 -1.84 11.70
C LEU A 77 9.47 -0.80 11.01
N ILE A 78 8.24 -0.63 11.48
CA ILE A 78 7.23 0.23 10.87
C ILE A 78 7.39 1.67 11.37
N ARG A 79 7.72 2.59 10.48
CA ARG A 79 7.77 4.02 10.80
C ARG A 79 6.40 4.65 10.78
N SER A 80 5.58 4.29 9.80
CA SER A 80 4.23 4.79 9.61
C SER A 80 3.41 3.77 8.81
N GLY A 81 2.11 3.99 8.70
CA GLY A 81 1.24 3.12 7.93
C GLY A 81 -0.19 3.61 7.93
N PHE A 82 -1.05 2.93 7.19
CA PHE A 82 -2.49 3.20 7.19
C PHE A 82 -3.26 1.96 6.73
N PRO A 83 -4.55 1.82 7.09
CA PRO A 83 -5.34 0.66 6.73
C PRO A 83 -5.82 0.75 5.28
N PHE A 84 -6.51 -0.29 4.81
CA PHE A 84 -7.24 -0.21 3.56
C PHE A 84 -8.30 0.89 3.65
N LYS A 85 -8.32 1.83 2.70
CA LYS A 85 -9.33 2.90 2.62
C LYS A 85 -10.26 2.61 1.46
N GLY A 86 -11.47 2.16 1.77
CA GLY A 86 -12.44 1.76 0.75
C GLY A 86 -13.03 2.92 -0.03
N ARG A 87 -13.83 2.60 -1.04
CA ARG A 87 -14.41 3.58 -1.97
C ARG A 87 -15.34 4.60 -1.30
N ASN A 88 -15.85 4.32 -0.10
CA ASN A 88 -16.69 5.28 0.63
C ASN A 88 -15.87 6.25 1.50
N ALA A 89 -14.54 6.10 1.56
CA ALA A 89 -13.64 7.02 2.25
C ALA A 89 -13.58 8.38 1.56
N VAL A 90 -13.13 9.42 2.28
CA VAL A 90 -12.87 10.74 1.69
C VAL A 90 -11.69 10.67 0.72
N SER A 91 -10.66 9.93 1.11
CA SER A 91 -9.46 9.65 0.30
C SER A 91 -9.31 8.14 0.11
N PRO A 92 -10.05 7.52 -0.84
CA PRO A 92 -9.96 6.10 -1.11
C PRO A 92 -8.57 5.68 -1.55
N HIS A 93 -8.12 4.54 -1.03
CA HIS A 93 -6.85 3.92 -1.39
C HIS A 93 -7.00 2.40 -1.26
N PRO A 94 -7.06 1.66 -2.39
CA PRO A 94 -7.08 0.20 -2.34
C PRO A 94 -5.73 -0.26 -1.81
N GLY A 95 -5.74 -1.07 -0.74
CA GLY A 95 -4.53 -1.55 -0.05
C GLY A 95 -4.18 -0.79 1.23
N ALA A 96 -3.76 -1.54 2.24
CA ALA A 96 -3.11 -1.02 3.44
C ALA A 96 -1.60 -0.84 3.20
N HIS A 97 -0.95 0.03 3.97
CA HIS A 97 0.45 0.39 3.76
C HIS A 97 1.27 0.25 5.03
N ILE A 98 2.42 -0.40 4.91
CA ILE A 98 3.49 -0.39 5.91
C ILE A 98 4.65 0.42 5.35
N VAL A 99 4.95 1.56 5.95
CA VAL A 99 6.04 2.44 5.54
C VAL A 99 7.25 2.21 6.44
N PHE A 100 8.39 1.92 5.82
CA PHE A 100 9.63 1.69 6.52
C PHE A 100 10.29 3.00 6.94
N GLY A 101 11.01 2.95 8.06
CA GLY A 101 11.79 4.07 8.54
C GLY A 101 13.28 3.90 8.29
N THR A 102 13.94 5.00 7.98
CA THR A 102 15.40 5.15 8.04
C THR A 102 15.91 5.34 9.49
N GLY A 103 15.04 5.19 10.50
CA GLY A 103 15.33 5.46 11.91
C GLY A 103 15.82 4.25 12.72
N PHE A 104 15.99 3.09 12.10
CA PHE A 104 16.50 1.88 12.74
C PHE A 104 17.65 1.33 11.90
N GLU A 105 18.86 1.78 12.20
CA GLU A 105 20.13 1.41 11.55
C GLU A 105 20.17 1.66 10.02
N GLU A 106 21.35 2.00 9.48
CA GLU A 106 21.48 2.08 8.03
C GLU A 106 21.33 0.65 7.47
N TRP A 107 20.19 0.34 6.86
CA TRP A 107 20.06 -0.89 6.08
C TRP A 107 21.03 -0.85 4.89
N PRO A 108 21.73 -1.96 4.59
CA PRO A 108 21.61 -3.27 5.23
C PRO A 108 22.41 -3.44 6.53
N GLN A 109 21.90 -4.29 7.42
CA GLN A 109 22.58 -4.72 8.63
C GLN A 109 23.60 -5.82 8.34
N GLY A 110 24.83 -5.44 7.98
CA GLY A 110 25.96 -6.39 7.90
C GLY A 110 26.28 -6.91 6.50
N GLY A 111 26.36 -6.03 5.50
CA GLY A 111 26.73 -6.34 4.11
C GLY A 111 25.53 -6.37 3.16
N THR A 112 25.71 -6.68 1.88
CA THR A 112 24.66 -6.50 0.85
C THR A 112 23.78 -7.73 0.60
N ALA A 113 23.84 -8.76 1.43
CA ALA A 113 22.98 -9.94 1.26
C ALA A 113 21.51 -9.57 1.55
N PRO A 114 20.52 -10.13 0.83
CA PRO A 114 19.10 -9.87 1.09
C PRO A 114 18.67 -10.12 2.54
N SER A 115 19.24 -11.15 3.19
CA SER A 115 18.99 -11.47 4.60
C SER A 115 19.41 -10.37 5.59
N ASN A 116 20.19 -9.40 5.15
CA ASN A 116 20.59 -8.24 5.94
C ASN A 116 19.61 -7.07 5.82
N TYR A 117 18.46 -7.27 5.19
CA TYR A 117 17.36 -6.33 5.07
C TYR A 117 16.15 -6.79 5.89
N PRO A 118 15.14 -5.94 6.14
CA PRO A 118 13.94 -6.33 6.88
C PRO A 118 13.28 -7.58 6.28
N PRO A 119 13.05 -8.64 7.09
CA PRO A 119 12.33 -9.83 6.62
C PRO A 119 10.86 -9.51 6.37
N ILE A 120 10.30 -10.12 5.33
CA ILE A 120 8.87 -10.12 4.99
C ILE A 120 8.34 -11.52 5.27
N TYR A 121 7.28 -11.59 6.07
CA TYR A 121 6.70 -12.83 6.55
C TYR A 121 5.40 -13.18 5.82
N ALA A 122 5.17 -14.48 5.61
CA ALA A 122 3.85 -14.99 5.26
C ALA A 122 2.85 -14.67 6.38
N VAL A 123 1.79 -13.93 6.06
CA VAL A 123 0.74 -13.56 7.01
C VAL A 123 -0.17 -14.72 7.37
N ALA A 124 -0.20 -15.79 6.60
CA ALA A 124 -1.01 -16.98 6.85
C ALA A 124 -0.35 -18.19 6.18
N ASP A 125 -0.84 -19.38 6.51
CA ASP A 125 -0.52 -20.58 5.73
C ASP A 125 -1.08 -20.41 4.31
N GLY A 126 -0.34 -20.85 3.30
CA GLY A 126 -0.79 -20.68 1.93
C GLY A 126 0.14 -21.26 0.88
N ILE A 127 -0.17 -20.94 -0.37
CA ILE A 127 0.59 -21.33 -1.55
C ILE A 127 0.97 -20.06 -2.31
N VAL A 128 2.25 -19.90 -2.62
CA VAL A 128 2.72 -18.77 -3.44
C VAL A 128 2.12 -18.89 -4.83
N SER A 129 1.17 -18.02 -5.17
CA SER A 129 0.42 -18.08 -6.43
C SER A 129 1.12 -17.37 -7.57
N SER A 130 1.84 -16.29 -7.26
CA SER A 130 2.67 -15.58 -8.24
C SER A 130 3.85 -14.89 -7.60
N VAL A 131 4.94 -14.78 -8.36
CA VAL A 131 6.09 -13.94 -8.05
C VAL A 131 6.28 -12.91 -9.15
N THR A 132 6.37 -11.64 -8.77
CA THR A 132 6.69 -10.53 -9.68
C THR A 132 8.11 -10.09 -9.42
N ASP A 133 9.03 -10.43 -10.32
CA ASP A 133 10.44 -10.07 -10.17
C ASP A 133 10.66 -8.57 -10.26
N THR A 134 10.01 -7.89 -11.20
CA THR A 134 10.07 -6.43 -11.38
C THR A 134 8.86 -5.94 -12.15
N LEU A 135 8.26 -4.84 -11.69
CA LEU A 135 7.16 -4.16 -12.36
C LEU A 135 7.29 -2.65 -12.15
N ALA A 136 7.21 -1.87 -13.23
CA ALA A 136 7.27 -0.41 -13.16
C ALA A 136 6.04 0.18 -12.47
N VAL A 137 6.26 1.14 -11.57
CA VAL A 137 5.25 1.94 -10.88
C VAL A 137 5.67 3.40 -10.95
N GLY A 138 5.11 4.12 -11.92
CA GLY A 138 5.53 5.49 -12.22
C GLY A 138 6.97 5.52 -12.76
N GLU A 139 7.86 6.23 -12.06
CA GLU A 139 9.28 6.31 -12.41
C GLU A 139 10.13 5.24 -11.70
N ASP A 140 9.57 4.53 -10.73
CA ASP A 140 10.24 3.51 -9.93
C ASP A 140 9.81 2.11 -10.32
N ASP A 141 10.44 1.10 -9.71
CA ASP A 141 10.10 -0.30 -9.89
C ASP A 141 9.74 -0.95 -8.56
N ARG A 142 8.79 -1.88 -8.60
CA ARG A 142 8.39 -2.75 -7.49
C ARG A 142 8.68 -4.22 -7.79
N TYR A 143 8.65 -5.04 -6.76
CA TYR A 143 8.56 -6.49 -6.87
C TYR A 143 7.44 -6.99 -5.96
N GLY A 144 7.03 -8.25 -6.09
CA GLY A 144 5.87 -8.69 -5.34
C GLY A 144 5.67 -10.19 -5.25
N ILE A 145 4.85 -10.56 -4.29
CA ILE A 145 4.45 -11.93 -4.00
C ILE A 145 2.93 -11.93 -3.85
N ASN A 146 2.24 -12.89 -4.45
CA ASN A 146 0.87 -13.20 -4.08
C ASN A 146 0.84 -14.55 -3.38
N LEU A 147 0.09 -14.61 -2.29
CA LEU A 147 -0.08 -15.81 -1.48
C LEU A 147 -1.56 -16.20 -1.48
N SER A 148 -1.92 -17.32 -2.10
CA SER A 148 -3.25 -17.89 -1.95
C SER A 148 -3.44 -18.41 -0.53
N ILE A 149 -4.32 -17.76 0.22
CA ILE A 149 -4.54 -18.06 1.66
C ILE A 149 -5.91 -18.68 1.94
N ALA A 150 -6.88 -18.48 1.04
CA ALA A 150 -8.25 -18.90 1.26
C ALA A 150 -9.06 -19.00 -0.04
N THR A 151 -10.32 -19.41 0.09
CA THR A 151 -11.35 -19.30 -0.94
C THR A 151 -12.63 -18.71 -0.39
N ASP A 152 -13.40 -17.99 -1.21
CA ASP A 152 -14.79 -17.58 -0.89
C ASP A 152 -15.84 -18.66 -1.27
N GLY A 153 -15.38 -19.84 -1.71
CA GLY A 153 -16.20 -20.94 -2.22
C GLY A 153 -16.30 -20.97 -3.75
N THR A 154 -15.98 -19.87 -4.43
CA THR A 154 -15.98 -19.76 -5.91
C THR A 154 -14.61 -19.37 -6.45
N SER A 155 -13.90 -18.50 -5.73
CA SER A 155 -12.66 -17.87 -6.15
C SER A 155 -11.59 -18.12 -5.10
N VAL A 156 -10.33 -18.17 -5.55
CA VAL A 156 -9.17 -18.10 -4.65
C VAL A 156 -9.02 -16.66 -4.15
N ILE A 157 -8.65 -16.50 -2.90
CA ILE A 157 -8.36 -15.22 -2.27
C ILE A 157 -6.85 -15.16 -2.00
N ASP A 158 -6.19 -14.25 -2.69
CA ASP A 158 -4.76 -14.00 -2.54
C ASP A 158 -4.52 -12.86 -1.57
N PHE A 159 -3.46 -12.93 -0.80
CA PHE A 159 -2.87 -11.78 -0.11
C PHE A 159 -1.71 -11.27 -0.97
N GLU A 160 -1.83 -10.03 -1.45
CA GLU A 160 -0.78 -9.37 -2.23
C GLU A 160 0.22 -8.67 -1.31
N TYR A 161 1.50 -8.85 -1.63
CA TYR A 161 2.62 -8.07 -1.13
C TYR A 161 3.19 -7.27 -2.31
N SER A 162 2.79 -6.01 -2.45
CA SER A 162 3.42 -5.05 -3.36
C SER A 162 4.59 -4.41 -2.63
N ILE A 163 5.82 -4.77 -2.99
CA ILE A 163 7.03 -4.37 -2.29
C ILE A 163 7.70 -3.24 -3.09
N GLU A 164 7.70 -2.04 -2.53
CA GLU A 164 8.00 -0.80 -3.25
C GLU A 164 9.18 -0.07 -2.60
N PRO A 165 10.41 -0.27 -3.10
CA PRO A 165 11.62 0.42 -2.61
C PRO A 165 11.69 1.91 -2.93
N LEU A 166 10.81 2.41 -3.82
CA LEU A 166 10.78 3.78 -4.35
C LEU A 166 12.09 4.17 -5.06
N VAL A 167 12.64 3.22 -5.81
CA VAL A 167 13.73 3.43 -6.77
C VAL A 167 13.53 2.49 -7.95
N LYS A 168 14.13 2.83 -9.10
CA LYS A 168 14.31 1.88 -10.20
C LYS A 168 15.14 0.68 -9.78
N GLU A 169 14.86 -0.47 -10.39
CA GLU A 169 15.67 -1.66 -10.23
C GLU A 169 17.12 -1.33 -10.61
N PRO A 170 18.10 -1.54 -9.71
CA PRO A 170 19.50 -1.16 -9.95
C PRO A 170 20.13 -1.87 -11.16
N SER A 171 19.71 -3.10 -11.42
CA SER A 171 20.16 -3.92 -12.55
C SER A 171 19.15 -5.04 -12.80
N PRO A 172 19.02 -5.55 -14.03
CA PRO A 172 18.05 -6.61 -14.35
C PRO A 172 18.11 -7.80 -13.38
N GLY A 173 17.00 -8.11 -12.71
CA GLY A 173 16.87 -9.25 -11.80
C GLY A 173 17.48 -9.02 -10.41
N PHE A 174 17.84 -7.79 -10.06
CA PHE A 174 18.28 -7.42 -8.72
C PHE A 174 17.19 -7.71 -7.69
N TYR A 175 15.95 -7.30 -7.94
CA TYR A 175 14.85 -7.49 -6.98
C TYR A 175 14.46 -8.94 -6.77
N HIS A 176 14.60 -9.79 -7.80
CA HIS A 176 14.38 -11.23 -7.67
C HIS A 176 15.21 -11.84 -6.52
N THR A 177 16.42 -11.33 -6.27
CA THR A 177 17.28 -11.84 -5.19
C THR A 177 16.71 -11.60 -3.79
N PHE A 178 15.76 -10.68 -3.64
CA PHE A 178 15.08 -10.37 -2.38
C PHE A 178 13.84 -11.23 -2.13
N ILE A 179 13.47 -12.09 -3.08
CA ILE A 179 12.32 -13.00 -2.96
C ILE A 179 12.84 -14.37 -2.52
N ALA A 180 12.38 -14.84 -1.36
CA ALA A 180 12.89 -16.07 -0.73
C ALA A 180 12.11 -17.34 -1.12
N VAL A 181 11.05 -17.18 -1.92
CA VAL A 181 10.12 -18.23 -2.33
C VAL A 181 9.91 -18.22 -3.84
N ARG A 182 9.28 -19.29 -4.35
CA ARG A 182 8.91 -19.45 -5.75
C ARG A 182 7.43 -19.78 -5.88
N GLU A 183 6.88 -19.55 -7.07
CA GLU A 183 5.52 -19.98 -7.38
C GLU A 183 5.33 -21.48 -7.11
N GLY A 184 4.24 -21.81 -6.43
CA GLY A 184 3.91 -23.17 -6.01
C GLY A 184 4.47 -23.58 -4.64
N ASP A 185 5.37 -22.81 -4.04
CA ASP A 185 5.86 -23.09 -2.69
C ASP A 185 4.72 -23.02 -1.67
N ARG A 186 4.73 -23.96 -0.73
CA ARG A 186 3.85 -23.94 0.45
C ARG A 186 4.60 -23.26 1.58
N VAL A 187 3.96 -22.28 2.20
CA VAL A 187 4.51 -21.54 3.35
C VAL A 187 3.55 -21.62 4.51
N SER A 188 4.11 -21.57 5.72
CA SER A 188 3.38 -21.44 6.96
C SER A 188 3.39 -19.99 7.42
N ARG A 189 2.38 -19.57 8.17
CA ARG A 189 2.32 -18.25 8.81
C ARG A 189 3.61 -17.99 9.59
N GLY A 190 4.30 -16.90 9.27
CA GLY A 190 5.55 -16.50 9.90
C GLY A 190 6.82 -16.96 9.16
N ASP A 191 6.72 -17.78 8.11
CA ASP A 191 7.86 -18.08 7.24
C ASP A 191 8.35 -16.79 6.56
N VAL A 192 9.66 -16.63 6.43
CA VAL A 192 10.25 -15.53 5.66
C VAL A 192 10.07 -15.83 4.17
N ILE A 193 9.31 -14.99 3.48
CA ILE A 193 8.99 -15.12 2.05
C ILE A 193 9.76 -14.14 1.18
N GLY A 194 10.40 -13.14 1.78
CA GLY A 194 11.27 -12.21 1.09
C GLY A 194 11.86 -11.19 2.05
N TYR A 195 12.47 -10.17 1.47
CA TYR A 195 13.12 -9.09 2.21
C TYR A 195 12.79 -7.74 1.56
N MET A 196 12.67 -6.69 2.36
CA MET A 196 12.44 -5.33 1.89
C MET A 196 13.76 -4.67 1.50
N PHE A 197 14.05 -4.51 0.22
CA PHE A 197 15.18 -3.71 -0.21
C PHE A 197 14.95 -2.24 0.19
N LEU A 198 15.86 -1.71 1.01
CA LEU A 198 15.84 -0.32 1.47
C LEU A 198 17.08 0.41 0.93
N PRO A 199 16.95 1.17 -0.17
CA PRO A 199 18.06 1.93 -0.71
C PRO A 199 18.45 3.07 0.24
N LYS A 200 19.76 3.33 0.34
CA LYS A 200 20.28 4.39 1.21
C LYS A 200 19.67 5.74 0.82
N GLY A 201 19.03 6.40 1.79
CA GLY A 201 18.43 7.72 1.60
C GLY A 201 17.06 7.71 0.92
N SER A 202 16.47 6.55 0.62
CA SER A 202 15.08 6.49 0.16
C SER A 202 14.12 6.80 1.32
N GLU A 203 13.16 7.67 1.04
CA GLU A 203 12.03 7.96 1.92
C GLU A 203 10.75 7.40 1.30
N GLY A 204 9.86 6.85 2.13
CA GLY A 204 8.56 6.36 1.66
C GLY A 204 8.57 4.94 1.10
N ALA A 205 9.72 4.25 1.11
CA ALA A 205 9.80 2.82 0.86
C ALA A 205 8.75 2.08 1.72
N HIS A 206 7.93 1.24 1.08
CA HIS A 206 6.77 0.64 1.74
C HIS A 206 6.38 -0.71 1.16
N ILE A 207 5.53 -1.43 1.89
CA ILE A 207 4.75 -2.53 1.37
C ILE A 207 3.30 -2.07 1.29
N HIS A 208 2.75 -2.08 0.08
CA HIS A 208 1.32 -2.00 -0.18
C HIS A 208 0.76 -3.43 -0.15
N PHE A 209 -0.29 -3.66 0.62
CA PHE A 209 -0.86 -4.99 0.79
C PHE A 209 -2.37 -5.00 0.92
N GLY A 210 -2.99 -6.08 0.47
CA GLY A 210 -4.43 -6.26 0.52
C GLY A 210 -4.82 -7.68 0.13
N LEU A 211 -6.11 -7.97 0.15
CA LEU A 211 -6.62 -9.19 -0.46
C LEU A 211 -7.00 -8.93 -1.90
N ILE A 212 -6.79 -9.90 -2.77
CA ILE A 212 -7.22 -9.90 -4.16
C ILE A 212 -8.18 -11.06 -4.37
N ASN A 213 -9.34 -10.78 -4.95
CA ASN A 213 -10.21 -11.83 -5.46
C ASN A 213 -9.65 -12.37 -6.78
N GLY A 214 -9.20 -13.62 -6.80
CA GLY A 214 -8.54 -14.22 -7.96
C GLY A 214 -9.41 -14.34 -9.21
N ALA A 215 -10.74 -14.25 -9.11
CA ALA A 215 -11.63 -14.27 -10.26
C ALA A 215 -11.81 -12.89 -10.90
N THR A 216 -11.75 -11.81 -10.11
CA THR A 216 -12.05 -10.45 -10.59
C THR A 216 -10.83 -9.53 -10.61
N GLY A 217 -9.75 -9.89 -9.90
CA GLY A 217 -8.62 -9.01 -9.63
C GLY A 217 -8.95 -7.84 -8.69
N ALA A 218 -10.14 -7.82 -8.09
CA ALA A 218 -10.57 -6.74 -7.22
C ALA A 218 -9.89 -6.80 -5.86
N PHE A 219 -9.44 -5.63 -5.40
CA PHE A 219 -8.93 -5.44 -4.04
C PHE A 219 -10.04 -5.51 -2.99
N MET A 220 -9.73 -6.14 -1.87
CA MET A 220 -10.55 -6.21 -0.66
C MET A 220 -9.69 -5.87 0.56
N ALA A 221 -10.34 -5.42 1.63
CA ALA A 221 -9.67 -5.13 2.89
C ALA A 221 -8.97 -6.38 3.46
N PRO A 222 -7.74 -6.28 4.01
CA PRO A 222 -7.03 -7.42 4.56
C PRO A 222 -7.52 -7.80 5.97
N ALA A 223 -8.82 -8.08 6.07
CA ALA A 223 -9.53 -8.41 7.30
C ALA A 223 -9.32 -9.86 7.77
N ILE A 224 -8.05 -10.26 7.83
CA ILE A 224 -7.61 -11.58 8.31
C ILE A 224 -6.89 -11.52 9.65
N PHE A 225 -6.51 -10.32 10.10
CA PHE A 225 -5.67 -10.12 11.28
C PHE A 225 -6.48 -10.05 12.57
N SER A 226 -5.88 -10.51 13.68
CA SER A 226 -6.50 -10.42 15.00
C SER A 226 -6.66 -8.95 15.42
N LYS A 227 -7.59 -8.70 16.35
CA LYS A 227 -7.81 -7.36 16.89
C LYS A 227 -6.54 -6.78 17.50
N GLU A 228 -5.77 -7.61 18.20
CA GLU A 228 -4.50 -7.24 18.84
C GLU A 228 -3.48 -6.82 17.79
N THR A 229 -3.35 -7.58 16.70
CA THR A 229 -2.46 -7.24 15.58
C THR A 229 -2.88 -5.95 14.88
N VAL A 230 -4.19 -5.73 14.68
CA VAL A 230 -4.69 -4.46 14.11
C VAL A 230 -4.43 -3.29 15.07
N ALA A 231 -4.60 -3.48 16.38
CA ALA A 231 -4.32 -2.45 17.38
C ALA A 231 -2.82 -2.11 17.46
N GLU A 232 -1.96 -3.11 17.35
CA GLU A 232 -0.51 -2.92 17.29
C GLU A 232 -0.11 -2.13 16.04
N PHE A 233 -0.65 -2.51 14.88
CA PHE A 233 -0.42 -1.79 13.62
C PHE A 233 -0.95 -0.35 13.68
N TYR A 234 -2.14 -0.14 14.22
CA TYR A 234 -2.75 1.19 14.43
C TYR A 234 -1.82 2.12 15.21
N GLY A 235 -1.11 1.60 16.23
CA GLY A 235 -0.13 2.35 17.00
C GLY A 235 1.02 2.95 16.17
N THR A 236 1.22 2.45 14.94
CA THR A 236 2.29 2.92 14.04
C THR A 236 1.83 3.99 13.06
N TRP A 237 0.52 4.18 12.83
CA TRP A 237 0.03 4.98 11.70
C TRP A 237 0.45 6.45 11.74
N LYS A 238 0.58 7.05 12.93
CA LYS A 238 1.03 8.44 13.14
C LYS A 238 0.25 9.40 12.23
N ASN A 239 0.94 10.17 11.37
CA ASN A 239 0.36 11.20 10.51
C ASN A 239 -0.36 10.65 9.27
N LEU A 240 -0.28 9.34 8.99
CA LEU A 240 -0.96 8.72 7.86
C LEU A 240 -2.31 8.07 8.23
N GLY A 241 -2.62 8.00 9.54
CA GLY A 241 -3.86 7.42 10.08
C GLY A 241 -5.10 8.29 9.93
N PHE A 242 -5.22 9.04 8.83
CA PHE A 242 -6.27 10.04 8.61
C PHE A 242 -6.96 9.83 7.26
N ASP A 243 -8.27 10.07 7.24
CA ASP A 243 -9.10 10.06 6.03
C ASP A 243 -9.27 11.47 5.49
N SER A 244 -8.21 11.98 4.86
CA SER A 244 -8.16 13.32 4.29
C SER A 244 -7.00 13.44 3.30
N ASP A 245 -7.20 14.24 2.25
CA ASP A 245 -6.14 14.66 1.33
C ASP A 245 -5.35 15.88 1.87
N ASP A 246 -5.90 16.60 2.86
CA ASP A 246 -5.41 17.90 3.33
C ASP A 246 -4.99 17.89 4.81
N GLY A 247 -4.06 16.99 5.14
CA GLY A 247 -3.45 16.89 6.48
C GLY A 247 -4.28 16.10 7.50
N PRO A 248 -3.96 16.16 8.81
CA PRO A 248 -4.50 15.27 9.82
C PRO A 248 -5.95 15.64 10.23
N LYS A 249 -6.92 15.29 9.38
CA LYS A 249 -8.36 15.41 9.63
C LYS A 249 -9.00 14.03 9.55
N ASN A 250 -10.12 13.83 10.26
CA ASN A 250 -10.85 12.57 10.28
C ASN A 250 -9.94 11.38 10.68
N PRO A 251 -9.50 11.31 11.95
CA PRO A 251 -8.68 10.19 12.40
C PRO A 251 -9.41 8.87 12.16
N ILE A 252 -8.72 7.92 11.54
CA ILE A 252 -9.26 6.60 11.25
C ILE A 252 -9.18 5.78 12.56
N PRO A 253 -10.29 5.19 13.06
CA PRO A 253 -10.26 4.29 14.21
C PRO A 253 -9.42 3.02 13.94
N PRO A 254 -9.09 2.21 14.97
CA PRO A 254 -8.25 1.02 14.82
C PRO A 254 -8.97 -0.14 14.08
N CYS A 255 -9.19 0.02 12.79
CA CYS A 255 -9.66 -1.00 11.84
C CYS A 255 -8.67 -1.25 10.72
N ILE A 256 -8.74 -2.42 10.09
CA ILE A 256 -7.90 -2.73 8.93
C ILE A 256 -8.59 -2.40 7.59
N GLY A 257 -9.92 -2.21 7.60
CA GLY A 257 -10.69 -1.63 6.49
C GLY A 257 -11.52 -0.45 6.96
N TRP A 258 -11.34 0.71 6.33
CA TRP A 258 -12.06 1.96 6.62
C TRP A 258 -13.00 2.32 5.48
N LYS A 259 -14.28 2.56 5.79
CA LYS A 259 -15.33 2.96 4.84
C LYS A 259 -15.37 2.10 3.58
N ILE A 260 -15.45 0.79 3.79
CA ILE A 260 -15.44 -0.20 2.71
C ILE A 260 -16.84 -0.46 2.16
N THR A 261 -16.93 -0.73 0.87
CA THR A 261 -18.16 -1.21 0.23
C THR A 261 -18.42 -2.69 0.55
N ALA A 262 -19.54 -3.23 0.09
CA ALA A 262 -19.85 -4.64 0.24
C ALA A 262 -18.87 -5.53 -0.55
N GLU A 263 -18.42 -5.07 -1.72
CA GLU A 263 -17.47 -5.76 -2.60
C GLU A 263 -16.05 -5.74 -2.05
N GLU A 264 -15.72 -4.76 -1.20
CA GLU A 264 -14.40 -4.63 -0.55
C GLU A 264 -14.32 -5.38 0.79
N ASN A 265 -15.45 -5.94 1.25
CA ASN A 265 -15.55 -6.70 2.49
C ASN A 265 -15.38 -8.21 2.19
N PRO A 266 -14.26 -8.83 2.57
CA PRO A 266 -13.98 -10.23 2.22
C PRO A 266 -14.79 -11.23 3.06
N LEU A 267 -15.47 -10.78 4.12
CA LEU A 267 -16.11 -11.67 5.09
C LEU A 267 -17.64 -11.70 4.97
N GLU A 268 -18.23 -10.67 4.38
CA GLU A 268 -19.67 -10.42 4.35
C GLU A 268 -20.02 -9.53 3.15
N ASN A 269 -21.14 -9.79 2.47
CA ASN A 269 -21.67 -8.90 1.45
C ASN A 269 -22.37 -7.68 2.08
N ARG A 270 -21.59 -6.82 2.76
CA ARG A 270 -22.09 -5.64 3.47
C ARG A 270 -21.01 -4.57 3.58
N ALA A 271 -21.40 -3.32 3.32
CA ALA A 271 -20.55 -2.14 3.55
C ALA A 271 -20.37 -1.87 5.06
N VAL A 272 -19.16 -1.47 5.45
CA VAL A 272 -18.80 -1.24 6.85
C VAL A 272 -17.91 0.00 6.96
N ASP A 273 -18.22 0.89 7.91
CA ASP A 273 -17.38 2.07 8.15
C ASP A 273 -16.03 1.70 8.76
N CYS A 274 -15.98 0.70 9.64
CA CYS A 274 -14.75 0.27 10.29
C CYS A 274 -14.75 -1.24 10.51
N LEU A 275 -13.90 -1.95 9.76
CA LEU A 275 -13.70 -3.40 9.86
C LEU A 275 -12.49 -3.68 10.73
N THR A 276 -12.74 -3.99 12.00
CA THR A 276 -11.71 -4.20 13.06
C THR A 276 -11.36 -5.66 13.31
N TYR A 277 -12.12 -6.59 12.71
CA TYR A 277 -12.13 -8.00 13.07
C TYR A 277 -11.96 -8.86 11.82
N PRO A 278 -11.59 -10.12 12.05
CA PRO A 278 -12.62 -11.16 12.00
C PRO A 278 -12.84 -11.72 13.43
N ALA A 279 -14.10 -11.74 13.88
CA ALA A 279 -14.43 -11.92 15.29
C ALA A 279 -14.50 -13.41 15.62
N ALA A 280 -13.82 -13.86 16.69
CA ALA A 280 -14.08 -15.17 17.25
C ALA A 280 -15.57 -15.24 17.64
N SER A 281 -16.31 -16.13 17.00
CA SER A 281 -17.71 -16.36 17.33
C SER A 281 -17.81 -16.84 18.78
N GLY A 282 -18.40 -16.03 19.66
CA GLY A 282 -18.82 -16.44 21.00
C GLY A 282 -17.87 -16.02 22.13
N ALA A 283 -18.20 -14.88 22.75
CA ALA A 283 -18.08 -14.73 24.20
C ALA A 283 -19.49 -14.87 24.79
#